data_AF-A0AAV4ZB50-F1
#
_entry.id   AF-A0AAV4ZB50-F1
#
_cell.length_a   1.000
_cell.length_b   1.000
_cell.length_c   1.000
_cell.angle_alpha   90.00
_cell.angle_beta   90.00
_cell.angle_gamma   90.00
#
_symmetry.space_group_name_H-M   'P 1'
#
loop_
_entity.id
_entity.type
_entity.pdbx_description
1 polymer ?
#
loop_
_entity_poly.entity_id
_entity_poly.type
_entity_poly.pdbx_seq_one_letter_code
_entity_poly.pdbx_strand_id
1 'polypeptide(L)'
;MLTSSDAFSVVTPRLSLLVKRAEYATGSRMLAYANVARAVGTSASWVRKVLGNQPVAEPSWRVVTNLINEYEAACARLEEDVAAEKARFLALSRESHAVVKAEDRPLGAAKSVRKTGARRASGMVPDMVDEGRR
;
A
#
# COMPACT_ATOMS: atom_id res chain seq x y z
N MET A 1 17.88 31.48 -13.22
CA MET A 1 16.57 32.06 -12.85
C MET A 1 15.49 31.19 -13.47
N LEU A 2 14.51 30.69 -12.71
CA LEU A 2 13.33 30.06 -13.30
C LEU A 2 12.57 31.15 -14.07
N THR A 3 12.42 30.96 -15.38
CA THR A 3 11.61 31.86 -16.22
C THR A 3 10.12 31.51 -16.06
N SER A 4 9.19 32.38 -16.47
CA SER A 4 7.75 32.15 -16.31
C SER A 4 7.22 30.84 -16.92
N SER A 5 7.92 30.30 -17.92
CA SER A 5 7.65 28.98 -18.50
C SER A 5 8.06 27.82 -17.58
N ASP A 6 9.04 28.03 -16.69
CA ASP A 6 9.53 27.04 -15.73
C ASP A 6 8.65 26.94 -14.47
N ALA A 7 7.96 28.02 -14.10
CA ALA A 7 7.11 28.00 -12.90
C ALA A 7 5.97 26.99 -13.03
N PHE A 8 5.27 26.97 -14.17
CA PHE A 8 4.18 26.03 -14.40
C PHE A 8 4.65 24.59 -14.66
N SER A 9 5.86 24.39 -15.20
CA SER A 9 6.43 23.05 -15.39
C SER A 9 6.71 22.37 -14.04
N VAL A 10 7.06 23.15 -13.01
CA VAL A 10 7.23 22.66 -11.64
C VAL A 10 5.90 22.49 -10.91
N VAL A 11 4.98 23.44 -11.07
CA VAL A 11 3.72 23.51 -10.30
C VAL A 11 2.70 22.47 -10.75
N THR A 12 2.46 22.36 -12.06
CA THR A 12 1.38 21.53 -12.62
C THR A 12 1.47 20.06 -12.20
N PRO A 13 2.61 19.36 -12.31
CA PRO A 13 2.69 17.95 -11.91
C PRO A 13 2.44 17.76 -10.40
N ARG A 14 3.03 18.60 -9.54
CA ARG A 14 2.86 18.52 -8.08
C ARG A 14 1.41 18.80 -7.67
N LEU A 15 0.81 19.83 -8.25
CA LEU A 15 -0.57 20.20 -8.01
C LEU A 15 -1.53 19.06 -8.42
N SER A 16 -1.26 18.41 -9.57
CA SER A 16 -2.07 17.29 -10.04
C SER A 16 -2.04 16.09 -9.08
N LEU A 17 -0.88 15.80 -8.48
CA LEU A 17 -0.70 14.70 -7.54
C LEU A 17 -1.38 15.00 -6.20
N LEU A 18 -1.23 16.22 -5.68
CA LEU A 18 -1.92 16.65 -4.46
C LEU A 18 -3.44 16.59 -4.62
N VAL A 19 -3.97 17.05 -5.76
CA VAL A 19 -5.40 16.96 -6.03
C VAL A 19 -5.86 15.51 -6.11
N LYS A 20 -5.15 14.63 -6.83
CA LYS A 20 -5.49 13.21 -6.89
C LYS A 20 -5.52 12.57 -5.50
N ARG A 21 -4.51 12.84 -4.68
CA ARG A 21 -4.46 12.35 -3.29
C ARG A 21 -5.64 12.86 -2.46
N ALA A 22 -5.94 14.16 -2.55
CA ALA A 22 -7.07 14.74 -1.84
C ALA A 22 -8.43 14.22 -2.36
N GLU A 23 -8.53 13.90 -3.65
CA GLU A 23 -9.70 13.28 -4.28
C GLU A 23 -9.92 11.87 -3.72
N TYR A 24 -8.86 11.06 -3.61
CA TYR A 24 -8.94 9.75 -2.96
C TYR A 24 -9.38 9.83 -1.50
N ALA A 25 -8.91 10.83 -0.75
CA ALA A 25 -9.26 11.00 0.66
C ALA A 25 -10.70 11.51 0.88
N THR A 26 -11.23 12.33 -0.03
CA THR A 26 -12.54 13.00 0.15
C THR A 26 -13.67 12.39 -0.68
N GLY A 27 -13.36 11.60 -1.70
CA GLY A 27 -14.33 11.08 -2.67
C GLY A 27 -14.93 12.14 -3.59
N SER A 28 -14.48 13.40 -3.52
CA SER A 28 -15.02 14.51 -4.30
C SER A 28 -13.92 15.40 -4.85
N ARG A 29 -13.86 15.49 -6.18
CA ARG A 29 -12.90 16.33 -6.88
C ARG A 29 -13.05 17.82 -6.58
N MET A 30 -14.28 18.29 -6.33
CA MET A 30 -14.52 19.69 -5.96
C MET A 30 -13.97 20.01 -4.57
N LEU A 31 -14.15 19.09 -3.61
CA LEU A 31 -13.56 19.23 -2.28
C LEU A 31 -12.04 19.12 -2.33
N ALA A 32 -11.50 18.24 -3.17
CA ALA A 32 -10.06 18.12 -3.41
C ALA A 32 -9.44 19.45 -3.89
N TYR A 33 -10.05 20.10 -4.90
CA TYR A 33 -9.59 21.41 -5.35
C TYR A 33 -9.63 22.46 -4.25
N ALA A 34 -10.69 22.48 -3.43
CA ALA A 34 -10.82 23.43 -2.32
C ALA A 34 -9.77 23.21 -1.23
N ASN A 35 -9.52 21.95 -0.87
CA ASN A 35 -8.55 21.58 0.15
C ASN A 35 -7.11 21.92 -0.29
N VAL A 36 -6.74 21.53 -1.52
CA VAL A 36 -5.42 21.84 -2.07
C VAL A 36 -5.23 23.35 -2.24
N ALA A 37 -6.24 24.06 -2.72
CA ALA A 37 -6.18 25.51 -2.84
C ALA A 37 -5.92 26.19 -1.48
N ARG A 38 -6.61 25.74 -0.42
CA ARG A 38 -6.43 26.26 0.94
C ARG A 38 -5.01 26.00 1.46
N ALA A 39 -4.49 24.79 1.26
CA ALA A 39 -3.15 24.42 1.71
C ALA A 39 -2.06 25.25 1.03
N VAL A 40 -2.20 25.48 -0.28
CA VAL A 40 -1.21 26.22 -1.07
C VAL A 40 -1.38 27.75 -0.95
N GLY A 41 -2.53 28.23 -0.48
CA GLY A 41 -2.84 29.66 -0.33
C GLY A 41 -3.35 30.29 -1.62
N THR A 42 -4.19 29.56 -2.38
CA THR A 42 -4.80 30.00 -3.65
C THR A 42 -6.31 29.78 -3.63
N SER A 43 -6.98 30.02 -4.77
CA SER A 43 -8.39 29.70 -4.95
C SER A 43 -8.60 28.37 -5.67
N ALA A 44 -9.69 27.67 -5.34
CA ALA A 44 -10.08 26.44 -6.04
C ALA A 44 -10.33 26.67 -7.55
N SER A 45 -10.71 27.90 -7.93
CA SER A 45 -10.81 28.30 -9.34
C SER A 45 -9.45 28.31 -10.03
N TRP A 46 -8.43 28.89 -9.38
CA TRP A 46 -7.08 28.91 -9.90
C TRP A 46 -6.53 27.49 -10.11
N VAL A 47 -6.68 26.60 -9.12
CA VAL A 47 -6.25 25.20 -9.23
C VAL A 47 -6.90 24.49 -10.42
N ARG A 48 -8.21 24.66 -10.61
CA ARG A 48 -8.93 24.08 -11.75
C ARG A 48 -8.43 24.59 -13.09
N LYS A 49 -8.17 25.89 -13.18
CA LYS A 49 -7.69 26.51 -14.41
C LYS A 49 -6.27 26.08 -14.76
N VAL A 50 -5.36 26.03 -13.78
CA VAL A 50 -4.00 25.50 -13.97
C VAL A 50 -4.03 24.07 -14.50
N LEU A 51 -4.80 23.19 -13.86
CA LEU A 51 -4.90 21.79 -14.27
C LEU A 51 -5.68 21.58 -15.58
N GLY A 52 -6.58 22.50 -15.91
CA GLY A 52 -7.30 22.54 -17.18
C GLY A 52 -6.53 23.23 -18.31
N ASN A 53 -5.26 23.60 -18.09
CA ASN A 53 -4.43 24.34 -19.04
C ASN A 53 -5.08 25.64 -19.57
N GLN A 54 -5.88 26.29 -18.71
CA GLN A 54 -6.55 27.55 -19.02
C GLN A 54 -5.64 28.74 -18.68
N PRO A 55 -5.79 29.88 -19.37
CA PRO A 55 -5.00 31.07 -19.09
C PRO A 55 -5.23 31.56 -17.65
N VAL A 56 -4.14 31.66 -16.89
CA VAL A 56 -4.10 32.15 -15.51
C VAL A 56 -2.85 32.97 -15.26
N ALA A 57 -2.94 33.88 -14.30
CA ALA A 57 -1.77 34.59 -13.80
C ALA A 57 -0.75 33.59 -13.21
N GLU A 58 0.52 33.92 -13.39
CA GLU A 58 1.64 33.14 -12.87
C GLU A 58 1.55 33.01 -11.34
N PRO A 59 1.85 31.82 -10.78
CA PRO A 59 1.89 31.66 -9.33
C PRO A 59 2.96 32.57 -8.72
N SER A 60 2.57 33.29 -7.66
CA SER A 60 3.55 34.02 -6.85
C SER A 60 4.58 33.05 -6.24
N TRP A 61 5.77 33.56 -5.90
CA TRP A 61 6.80 32.78 -5.22
C TRP A 61 6.27 32.06 -3.97
N ARG A 62 5.43 32.73 -3.17
CA ARG A 62 4.80 32.14 -1.98
C ARG A 62 3.97 30.89 -2.30
N VAL A 63 3.21 30.93 -3.40
CA VAL A 63 2.38 29.80 -3.86
C VAL A 63 3.27 28.63 -4.26
N VAL A 64 4.37 28.90 -4.97
CA VAL A 64 5.33 27.86 -5.38
C VAL A 64 5.96 27.20 -4.14
N THR A 65 6.44 27.99 -3.18
CA THR A 65 7.04 27.48 -1.94
C THR A 65 6.04 26.66 -1.13
N ASN A 66 4.83 27.16 -0.92
CA ASN A 66 3.78 26.42 -0.21
C ASN A 66 3.46 25.08 -0.89
N LEU A 67 3.39 25.07 -2.22
CA LEU A 67 3.15 23.86 -2.99
C LEU A 67 4.25 22.82 -2.81
N ILE A 68 5.52 23.24 -2.84
CA ILE A 68 6.67 22.36 -2.63
C ILE A 68 6.60 21.76 -1.22
N ASN A 69 6.42 22.59 -0.19
CA ASN A 69 6.35 22.14 1.19
C ASN A 69 5.18 21.16 1.42
N GLU A 70 4.00 21.46 0.87
CA GLU A 70 2.83 20.57 1.00
C GLU A 70 3.03 19.25 0.26
N TYR A 71 3.67 19.30 -0.91
CA TYR A 71 4.01 18.11 -1.67
C TYR A 71 5.00 17.21 -0.92
N GLU A 72 6.08 17.80 -0.39
CA GLU A 72 7.08 17.07 0.41
C GLU A 72 6.47 16.49 1.68
N ALA A 73 5.64 17.25 2.39
CA ALA A 73 4.93 16.76 3.56
C ALA A 73 3.97 15.61 3.21
N ALA A 74 3.32 15.66 2.05
CA ALA A 74 2.48 14.56 1.58
C ALA A 74 3.28 13.30 1.26
N CYS A 75 4.45 13.44 0.64
CA CYS A 75 5.36 12.33 0.38
C CYS A 75 5.88 11.71 1.68
N ALA A 76 6.33 12.52 2.64
CA ALA A 76 6.82 12.04 3.93
C ALA A 76 5.74 11.22 4.68
N ARG A 77 4.50 11.69 4.71
CA ARG A 77 3.38 10.94 5.33
C ARG A 77 3.12 9.61 4.64
N LEU A 78 3.18 9.57 3.31
CA LEU A 78 3.01 8.31 2.57
C LEU A 78 4.13 7.32 2.88
N GLU A 79 5.37 7.79 3.03
CA GLU A 79 6.50 6.95 3.44
C GLU A 79 6.32 6.40 4.86
N GLU A 80 5.84 7.23 5.78
CA GLU A 80 5.48 6.81 7.14
C GLU A 80 4.36 5.77 7.15
N ASP A 81 3.29 5.97 6.38
CA ASP A 81 2.18 5.03 6.25
C ASP A 81 2.66 3.68 5.69
N VAL A 82 3.51 3.70 4.67
CA VAL A 82 4.10 2.48 4.09
C VAL A 82 5.01 1.77 5.09
N ALA A 83 5.80 2.51 5.86
CA ALA A 83 6.65 1.93 6.90
C ALA A 83 5.81 1.27 8.01
N ALA A 84 4.73 1.93 8.45
CA ALA A 84 3.79 1.38 9.42
C ALA A 84 3.10 0.13 8.90
N GLU A 85 2.67 0.11 7.65
CA GLU A 85 2.00 -1.04 7.05
C GLU A 85 2.95 -2.24 6.89
N LYS A 86 4.21 -2.00 6.48
CA LYS A 86 5.24 -3.04 6.46
C LYS A 86 5.50 -3.62 7.85
N ALA A 87 5.55 -2.78 8.89
CA ALA A 87 5.73 -3.24 10.26
C ALA A 87 4.55 -4.11 10.73
N ARG A 88 3.32 -3.72 10.41
CA ARG A 88 2.10 -4.51 10.69
C ARG A 88 2.12 -5.85 9.96
N PHE A 89 2.45 -5.85 8.68
CA PHE A 89 2.56 -7.07 7.88
C PHE A 89 3.60 -8.05 8.44
N LEU A 90 4.76 -7.55 8.86
CA LEU A 90 5.82 -8.36 9.49
C LEU A 90 5.42 -8.87 10.88
N ALA A 91 4.63 -8.10 11.64
CA ALA A 91 4.08 -8.55 12.91
C ALA A 91 3.10 -9.71 12.69
N LEU A 92 2.13 -9.53 11.81
CA LEU A 92 1.14 -10.56 11.47
C LEU A 92 1.80 -11.82 10.89
N SER A 93 2.81 -11.66 10.01
CA SER A 93 3.54 -12.79 9.44
C SER A 93 4.26 -13.61 10.51
N ARG A 94 4.81 -12.97 11.55
CA ARG A 94 5.46 -13.67 12.67
C ARG A 94 4.46 -14.45 13.51
N GLU A 95 3.27 -13.91 13.74
CA GLU A 95 2.18 -14.61 14.41
C GLU A 95 1.71 -15.81 13.60
N SER A 96 1.50 -15.66 12.29
CA SER A 96 1.13 -16.78 11.40
C SER A 96 2.19 -17.89 11.36
N HIS A 97 3.49 -17.54 11.27
CA HIS A 97 4.57 -18.53 11.34
C HIS A 97 4.64 -19.24 12.69
N ALA A 98 4.29 -18.56 13.79
CA ALA A 98 4.23 -19.18 15.11
C ALA A 98 3.10 -20.21 15.22
N VAL A 99 1.95 -19.97 14.57
CA VAL A 99 0.83 -20.91 14.51
C VAL A 99 1.21 -22.16 13.70
N VAL A 100 1.78 -21.99 12.49
CA VAL A 100 2.22 -23.13 11.65
C VAL A 100 3.25 -24.00 12.39
N LYS A 101 4.20 -23.39 13.10
CA LYS A 101 5.21 -24.13 13.88
C LYS A 101 4.63 -24.83 15.12
N ALA A 102 3.50 -24.35 15.66
CA ALA A 102 2.80 -25.01 16.76
C ALA A 102 2.07 -26.27 16.28
N GLU A 103 1.55 -26.27 15.05
CA GLU A 103 0.91 -27.44 14.42
C GLU A 103 1.93 -28.53 14.05
N ASP A 104 3.14 -28.14 13.64
CA ASP A 104 4.26 -29.06 13.37
C ASP A 104 4.96 -29.59 14.64
N ARG A 105 4.58 -29.13 15.83
CA ARG A 105 5.12 -29.69 17.07
C ARG A 105 4.49 -31.07 17.28
N PRO A 106 5.24 -32.18 17.17
CA PRO A 106 4.68 -33.49 17.45
C PRO A 106 4.16 -33.48 18.88
N LEU A 107 2.85 -33.67 19.04
CA LEU A 107 2.23 -33.93 20.33
C LEU A 107 3.03 -35.06 20.96
N GLY A 108 3.65 -34.76 22.11
CA GLY A 108 4.69 -35.57 22.71
C GLY A 108 4.37 -37.05 22.58
N ALA A 109 5.29 -37.80 21.99
CA ALA A 109 5.23 -39.25 21.95
C ALA A 109 5.03 -39.73 23.39
N ALA A 110 3.78 -40.01 23.74
CA ALA A 110 3.46 -40.77 24.92
C ALA A 110 4.25 -42.06 24.76
N LYS A 111 5.27 -42.25 25.61
CA LYS A 111 6.06 -43.47 25.65
C LYS A 111 5.11 -44.62 25.94
N SER A 112 4.54 -45.23 24.90
CA SER A 112 3.85 -46.50 25.03
C SER A 112 4.95 -47.52 25.31
N VAL A 113 5.12 -47.87 26.59
CA VAL A 113 5.86 -49.07 26.99
C VAL A 113 5.08 -50.25 26.39
N ARG A 114 5.45 -50.68 25.17
CA ARG A 114 4.89 -51.88 24.55
C ARG A 114 5.53 -53.09 25.23
N LYS A 115 4.77 -53.66 26.14
CA LYS A 115 5.00 -55.00 26.68
C LYS A 115 4.84 -56.01 25.53
N THR A 116 5.80 -56.91 25.45
CA THR A 116 5.96 -58.05 24.54
C THR A 116 4.68 -58.86 24.33
N GLY A 117 4.39 -59.24 23.08
CA GLY A 117 3.33 -60.21 22.77
C GLY A 117 3.24 -60.52 21.28
N ALA A 118 3.72 -61.70 20.89
CA ALA A 118 3.75 -62.21 19.53
C ALA A 118 2.36 -62.51 18.93
N ARG A 119 2.18 -62.28 17.62
CA ARG A 119 1.73 -63.27 16.62
C ARG A 119 1.56 -62.66 15.22
N ARG A 120 2.05 -63.41 14.23
CA ARG A 120 1.84 -63.21 12.78
C ARG A 120 0.36 -63.31 12.39
N ALA A 121 -0.06 -62.56 11.38
CA ALA A 121 -0.89 -63.05 10.28
C ALA A 121 -0.81 -62.10 9.07
N SER A 122 -0.60 -62.69 7.89
CA SER A 122 -0.59 -62.06 6.56
C SER A 122 -1.97 -61.53 6.14
N GLY A 123 -1.96 -60.51 5.27
CA GLY A 123 -3.09 -60.08 4.44
C GLY A 123 -2.67 -58.80 3.68
N MET A 124 -1.97 -58.91 2.55
CA MET A 124 -2.53 -58.94 1.20
C MET A 124 -3.28 -57.63 0.85
N VAL A 125 -2.57 -56.69 0.22
CA VAL A 125 -3.13 -55.47 -0.38
C VAL A 125 -3.32 -55.75 -1.87
N PRO A 126 -4.52 -55.56 -2.44
CA PRO A 126 -4.70 -55.65 -3.88
C PRO A 126 -4.13 -54.41 -4.57
N ASP A 127 -3.40 -54.66 -5.65
CA ASP A 127 -2.88 -53.69 -6.60
C ASP A 127 -4.04 -53.10 -7.42
N MET A 128 -4.16 -51.78 -7.46
CA MET A 128 -5.10 -51.05 -8.32
C MET A 128 -4.37 -49.86 -8.94
N VAL A 129 -3.75 -50.11 -10.09
CA VAL A 129 -3.33 -49.06 -11.02
C VAL A 129 -4.19 -49.24 -12.28
N ASP A 130 -5.14 -48.33 -12.46
CA ASP A 130 -6.02 -48.28 -13.64
C ASP A 130 -5.34 -47.50 -14.77
N GLU A 131 -5.40 -48.07 -15.97
CA GLU A 131 -4.74 -47.63 -17.20
C GLU A 131 -5.49 -46.45 -17.85
N GLY A 132 -4.90 -45.26 -17.80
CA GLY A 132 -5.34 -44.11 -18.58
C GLY A 132 -4.52 -43.93 -19.86
N ARG A 133 -4.82 -44.67 -20.93
CA ARG A 133 -4.31 -44.39 -22.29
C ARG A 133 -5.46 -44.38 -23.30
N ARG A 134 -5.90 -43.17 -23.68
CA ARG A 134 -6.32 -42.82 -25.04
C ARG A 134 -5.99 -41.37 -25.33
#